data_AF-A0A4R5KBE8-F1
#
_entry.id   AF-A0A4R5KBE8-F1
#
_cell.length_a   1.000
_cell.length_b   1.000
_cell.length_c   1.000
_cell.angle_alpha   90.00
_cell.angle_beta   90.00
_cell.angle_gamma   90.00
#
_symmetry.space_group_name_H-M   'P 1'
#
loop_
_entity.id
_entity.type
_entity.pdbx_description
1 polymer ?
#
loop_
_entity_poly.entity_id
_entity_poly.type
_entity_poly.pdbx_seq_one_letter_code
_entity_poly.pdbx_strand_id
1 'polypeptide(L)'
;MAASSEAVARTEIAPLTPNEKVKLLRRYEDYCYQIAYYLLNDGQQARQAAEQALLALYKQEEWYEMAHAAQKAKVKRLALHKALELRKIIPTVYRGRFDHSGE
;
A
#
# COMPACT_ATOMS: atom_id res chain seq x y z
N MET A 1 25.13 41.26 12.21
CA MET A 1 25.50 39.94 12.75
C MET A 1 24.42 38.97 12.33
N ALA A 2 24.72 38.13 11.33
CA ALA A 2 23.89 37.03 10.91
C ALA A 2 24.28 35.80 11.73
N ALA A 3 23.32 35.22 12.43
CA ALA A 3 23.41 33.84 12.89
C ALA A 3 22.06 33.20 12.56
N SER A 4 21.96 32.76 11.31
CA SER A 4 21.14 31.62 10.95
C SER A 4 21.60 30.45 11.82
N SER A 5 20.71 29.89 12.63
CA SER A 5 20.98 28.63 13.31
C SER A 5 19.70 27.81 13.37
N GLU A 6 19.75 26.77 12.56
CA GLU A 6 18.91 25.59 12.48
C GLU A 6 18.12 25.27 13.76
N ALA A 7 16.80 25.24 13.64
CA ALA A 7 15.97 24.36 14.45
C ALA A 7 15.06 23.60 13.50
N VAL A 8 15.62 22.50 12.99
CA VAL A 8 14.87 21.40 12.36
C VAL A 8 13.90 20.88 13.40
N ALA A 9 12.74 21.52 13.48
CA ALA A 9 11.62 21.07 14.29
C ALA A 9 11.01 19.87 13.58
N ARG A 10 11.62 18.72 13.88
CA ARG A 10 11.03 17.39 13.99
C ARG A 10 9.60 17.38 13.47
N THR A 11 9.44 16.83 12.27
CA THR A 11 8.15 16.48 11.69
C THR A 11 7.39 15.63 12.70
N GLU A 12 6.55 16.28 13.50
CA GLU A 12 5.51 15.60 14.25
C GLU A 12 4.64 14.92 13.19
N ILE A 13 4.82 13.62 13.02
CA ILE A 13 3.97 12.81 12.16
C ILE A 13 2.62 12.75 12.89
N ALA A 14 1.83 13.81 12.75
CA ALA A 14 0.45 13.81 13.18
C ALA A 14 -0.22 12.60 12.49
N PRO A 15 -0.99 11.78 13.22
CA PRO A 15 -1.68 10.65 12.62
C PRO A 15 -2.54 11.19 11.48
N LEU A 16 -2.29 10.73 10.25
CA LEU A 16 -3.01 11.21 9.07
C LEU A 16 -4.51 11.12 9.33
N THR A 17 -5.21 12.21 9.05
CA THR A 17 -6.67 12.20 9.17
C THR A 17 -7.25 11.16 8.21
N PRO A 18 -8.42 10.57 8.52
CA PRO A 18 -9.06 9.59 7.62
C PRO A 18 -9.22 10.10 6.18
N ASN A 19 -9.46 11.41 6.02
CA ASN A 19 -9.56 12.06 4.71
C ASN A 19 -8.23 12.11 3.96
N GLU A 20 -7.11 12.33 4.64
CA GLU A 20 -5.78 12.32 4.01
C GLU A 20 -5.37 10.89 3.62
N LYS A 21 -5.66 9.92 4.49
CA LYS A 21 -5.47 8.49 4.19
C LYS A 21 -6.21 8.09 2.91
N VAL A 22 -7.48 8.47 2.79
CA VAL A 22 -8.29 8.21 1.58
C VAL A 22 -7.74 8.94 0.36
N LYS A 23 -7.33 10.21 0.48
CA LYS A 23 -6.72 10.95 -0.64
C LYS A 23 -5.44 10.29 -1.15
N LEU A 24 -4.62 9.75 -0.25
CA LEU A 24 -3.40 9.05 -0.63
C LEU A 24 -3.73 7.73 -1.34
N LEU A 25 -4.67 6.94 -0.79
CA LEU A 25 -5.11 5.68 -1.39
C LEU A 25 -5.73 5.87 -2.77
N ARG A 26 -6.50 6.94 -2.99
CA ARG A 26 -7.08 7.27 -4.32
C ARG A 26 -6.02 7.43 -5.40
N ARG A 27 -4.81 7.89 -5.07
CA ARG A 27 -3.70 7.98 -6.06
C ARG A 27 -3.25 6.62 -6.55
N TYR A 28 -3.51 5.57 -5.79
CA TYR A 28 -3.15 4.18 -6.10
C TYR A 28 -4.32 3.37 -6.64
N GLU A 29 -5.53 3.94 -6.74
CA GLU A 29 -6.73 3.25 -7.20
C GLU A 29 -6.58 2.76 -8.64
N ASP A 30 -6.28 3.66 -9.56
CA ASP A 30 -6.04 3.32 -10.97
C ASP A 30 -4.86 2.34 -11.12
N TYR A 31 -3.82 2.50 -10.30
CA TYR A 31 -2.65 1.64 -10.35
C TYR A 31 -2.98 0.21 -9.92
N CYS A 32 -3.71 0.04 -8.82
CA CYS A 32 -4.20 -1.25 -8.34
C CYS A 32 -5.14 -1.89 -9.37
N TYR A 33 -6.07 -1.11 -9.92
CA TYR A 33 -7.00 -1.59 -10.93
C TYR A 33 -6.29 -2.07 -12.19
N GLN A 34 -5.36 -1.29 -12.73
CA GLN A 34 -4.59 -1.67 -13.92
C GLN A 34 -3.83 -2.97 -13.69
N ILE A 35 -3.12 -3.11 -12.57
CA ILE A 35 -2.39 -4.35 -12.24
C ILE A 35 -3.36 -5.53 -12.21
N ALA A 36 -4.46 -5.41 -11.48
CA ALA A 36 -5.43 -6.49 -11.34
C ALA A 36 -6.10 -6.82 -12.69
N TYR A 37 -6.41 -5.81 -13.50
CA TYR A 37 -7.02 -5.97 -14.83
C TYR A 37 -6.07 -6.69 -15.79
N TYR A 38 -4.79 -6.32 -15.82
CA TYR A 38 -3.79 -7.03 -16.63
C TYR A 38 -3.66 -8.51 -16.25
N LEU A 39 -3.93 -8.89 -15.00
CA LEU A 39 -3.78 -10.26 -14.50
C LEU A 39 -5.05 -11.12 -14.62
N LEU A 40 -6.21 -10.50 -14.42
CA LEU A 40 -7.50 -11.18 -14.39
C LEU A 40 -8.24 -11.08 -15.73
N ASN A 41 -7.91 -10.07 -16.55
CA ASN A 41 -8.60 -9.72 -17.79
C ASN A 41 -10.13 -9.59 -17.62
N ASP A 42 -10.57 -9.28 -16.41
CA ASP A 42 -11.97 -9.19 -15.98
C ASP A 42 -12.12 -7.91 -15.15
N GLY A 43 -12.95 -6.98 -15.62
CA GLY A 43 -13.13 -5.69 -14.96
C GLY A 43 -13.79 -5.78 -13.59
N GLN A 44 -14.68 -6.75 -13.38
CA GLN A 44 -15.36 -6.94 -12.09
C GLN A 44 -14.40 -7.51 -11.06
N GLN A 45 -13.66 -8.57 -11.43
CA GLN A 45 -12.67 -9.16 -10.54
C GLN A 45 -11.49 -8.20 -10.27
N ALA A 46 -11.07 -7.43 -11.28
CA ALA A 46 -10.01 -6.43 -11.12
C ALA A 46 -10.39 -5.33 -10.13
N ARG A 47 -11.63 -4.81 -10.24
CA ARG A 47 -12.16 -3.84 -9.29
C ARG A 47 -12.19 -4.41 -7.88
N GLN A 48 -12.68 -5.63 -7.71
CA GLN A 48 -12.74 -6.30 -6.42
C GLN A 48 -11.34 -6.50 -5.81
N ALA A 49 -10.34 -6.92 -6.61
CA ALA A 49 -8.96 -7.06 -6.14
C ALA A 49 -8.37 -5.72 -5.69
N ALA A 50 -8.59 -4.66 -6.48
CA ALA A 50 -8.09 -3.33 -6.18
C ALA A 50 -8.70 -2.78 -4.89
N GLU A 51 -10.02 -2.91 -4.72
CA GLU A 51 -10.72 -2.48 -3.51
C GLU A 51 -10.22 -3.22 -2.26
N GLN A 52 -10.08 -4.55 -2.36
CA GLN A 52 -9.52 -5.36 -1.26
C GLN A 52 -8.08 -4.98 -0.92
N ALA A 53 -7.25 -4.64 -1.92
CA ALA A 53 -5.88 -4.20 -1.71
C ALA A 53 -5.82 -2.82 -1.01
N LEU A 54 -6.65 -1.86 -1.44
CA LEU A 54 -6.74 -0.53 -0.82
C LEU A 54 -7.28 -0.60 0.61
N LEU A 55 -8.28 -1.43 0.87
CA LEU A 55 -8.82 -1.66 2.22
C LEU A 55 -7.78 -2.31 3.15
N ALA A 56 -6.96 -3.23 2.62
CA ALA A 56 -5.85 -3.82 3.38
C ALA A 56 -4.77 -2.77 3.71
N LEU A 57 -4.44 -1.89 2.75
CA LEU A 57 -3.52 -0.78 2.96
C LEU A 57 -4.04 0.25 3.96
N TYR A 58 -5.34 0.54 3.94
CA TYR A 58 -5.95 1.48 4.87
C TYR A 58 -5.72 1.09 6.34
N LYS A 59 -5.71 -0.22 6.62
CA LYS A 59 -5.46 -0.78 7.96
C LYS A 59 -3.98 -0.80 8.37
N GLN A 60 -3.05 -0.61 7.44
CA GLN A 60 -1.61 -0.65 7.70
C GLN A 60 -1.08 0.77 7.90
N GLU A 61 -1.07 1.24 9.15
CA GLU A 61 -0.61 2.59 9.48
C GLU A 61 0.87 2.82 9.16
N GLU A 62 1.69 1.79 9.35
CA GLU A 62 3.13 1.77 9.00
C GLU A 62 3.38 2.12 7.52
N TRP A 63 2.44 1.80 6.63
CA TRP A 63 2.59 2.09 5.20
C TRP A 63 2.64 3.60 4.93
N TYR A 64 1.93 4.40 5.72
CA TYR A 64 1.92 5.85 5.54
C TYR A 64 3.25 6.50 5.91
N GLU A 65 4.03 5.86 6.79
CA GLU A 65 5.35 6.33 7.22
C GLU A 65 6.47 5.87 6.29
N MET A 66 6.20 4.89 5.41
CA MET A 66 7.17 4.39 4.44
C MET A 66 7.50 5.43 3.35
N ALA A 67 8.72 5.39 2.85
CA ALA A 67 9.11 6.18 1.67
C ALA A 67 8.24 5.83 0.44
N HIS A 68 7.96 6.81 -0.41
CA HIS A 68 7.08 6.67 -1.58
C HIS A 68 7.45 5.47 -2.51
N ALA A 69 8.74 5.20 -2.71
CA ALA A 69 9.19 4.03 -3.47
C ALA A 69 8.78 2.70 -2.83
N ALA A 70 8.90 2.61 -1.50
CA ALA A 70 8.52 1.43 -0.73
C ALA A 70 6.99 1.30 -0.62
N GLN A 71 6.27 2.41 -0.54
CA GLN A 71 4.80 2.45 -0.61
C GLN A 71 4.30 1.82 -1.92
N LYS A 72 4.82 2.28 -3.06
CA LYS A 72 4.44 1.79 -4.38
C LYS A 72 4.75 0.30 -4.55
N ALA A 73 5.88 -0.17 -4.02
CA ALA A 73 6.23 -1.59 -4.03
C ALA A 73 5.24 -2.43 -3.20
N LYS A 74 4.85 -1.95 -2.00
CA LYS A 74 3.87 -2.63 -1.13
C LYS A 74 2.48 -2.69 -1.78
N VAL A 75 2.03 -1.56 -2.34
CA VAL A 75 0.77 -1.45 -3.10
C VAL A 75 0.75 -2.46 -4.25
N LYS A 76 1.79 -2.47 -5.08
CA LYS A 76 1.91 -3.42 -6.19
C LYS A 76 1.82 -4.86 -5.69
N ARG A 77 2.55 -5.21 -4.63
CA ARG A 77 2.56 -6.57 -4.06
C ARG A 77 1.18 -6.98 -3.55
N LEU A 78 0.47 -6.09 -2.87
CA LEU A 78 -0.88 -6.34 -2.38
C LEU A 78 -1.90 -6.49 -3.51
N ALA A 79 -1.87 -5.59 -4.51
CA ALA A 79 -2.73 -5.68 -5.69
C ALA A 79 -2.52 -7.00 -6.45
N LEU A 80 -1.25 -7.40 -6.64
CA LEU A 80 -0.89 -8.69 -7.22
C LEU A 80 -1.43 -9.86 -6.40
N HIS A 81 -1.24 -9.83 -5.08
CA HIS A 81 -1.70 -10.90 -4.19
C HIS A 81 -3.23 -11.06 -4.25
N LYS A 82 -3.98 -9.95 -4.16
CA LYS A 82 -5.44 -9.97 -4.24
C LYS A 82 -5.95 -10.44 -5.60
N ALA A 83 -5.31 -10.01 -6.68
CA ALA A 83 -5.64 -10.49 -8.01
C ALA A 83 -5.41 -12.00 -8.16
N LEU A 84 -4.30 -12.53 -7.64
CA LEU A 84 -4.01 -13.97 -7.69
C LEU A 84 -4.96 -14.79 -6.81
N GLU A 85 -5.33 -14.29 -5.63
CA GLU A 85 -6.35 -14.91 -4.76
C GLU A 85 -7.69 -15.06 -5.49
N LEU A 86 -8.16 -14.02 -6.20
CA LEU A 86 -9.40 -14.07 -6.96
C LEU A 86 -9.32 -15.01 -8.16
N ARG A 87 -8.17 -15.08 -8.83
CA ARG A 87 -7.94 -16.03 -9.93
C ARG A 87 -7.92 -17.49 -9.47
N LYS A 88 -7.92 -17.75 -8.15
CA LYS A 88 -7.78 -19.09 -7.54
C LYS A 88 -6.51 -19.84 -7.96
N ILE A 89 -5.49 -19.12 -8.44
CA ILE A 89 -4.15 -19.67 -8.52
C ILE A 89 -3.57 -19.42 -7.14
N ILE A 90 -3.65 -20.43 -6.28
CA ILE A 90 -2.97 -20.39 -5.00
C ILE A 90 -1.51 -20.78 -5.28
N PRO A 91 -0.51 -19.87 -5.35
CA PRO A 91 0.81 -20.27 -4.93
C PRO A 91 0.72 -20.41 -3.42
N THR A 92 0.56 -21.64 -2.95
CA THR A 92 0.52 -22.11 -1.55
C THR A 92 1.79 -21.76 -0.76
N VAL A 93 2.62 -20.83 -1.24
CA VAL A 93 4.00 -20.60 -0.80
C VAL A 93 4.16 -19.28 -0.01
N TYR A 94 3.15 -18.39 0.03
CA TYR A 94 3.24 -17.14 0.80
C TYR A 94 2.56 -17.19 2.18
N ARG A 95 2.38 -18.38 2.77
CA ARG A 95 1.86 -18.56 4.14
C ARG A 95 2.95 -18.61 5.23
N GLY A 96 4.25 -18.57 4.89
CA GLY A 96 5.29 -18.91 5.88
C GLY A 96 6.61 -18.16 5.80
N ARG A 97 6.61 -16.81 5.75
CA ARG A 97 7.83 -16.04 6.06
C ARG A 97 7.53 -14.60 6.49
N PHE A 98 6.86 -14.43 7.62
CA PHE A 98 6.88 -13.18 8.40
C PHE A 98 7.00 -13.45 9.90
N ASP A 99 7.68 -14.54 10.27
CA ASP A 99 8.32 -14.67 11.57
C ASP A 99 9.83 -14.62 11.32
N HIS A 100 10.42 -13.46 11.57
CA HIS A 100 11.62 -13.32 12.37
C HIS A 100 11.81 -11.84 12.70
N SER A 101 11.56 -11.56 13.97
CA SER A 101 12.12 -10.49 14.78
C SER A 101 13.61 -10.27 14.52
N GLY A 102 14.05 -9.05 14.80
CA GLY A 102 15.42 -8.71 15.14
C GLY A 102 15.47 -7.20 15.35
N GLU A 103 15.78 -6.66 16.51
CA GLU A 103 16.13 -7.17 17.85
C GLU A 103 15.84 -6.01 18.82
#